data_AF-A0A2R3JX14-F1
#
_entry.id   AF-A0A2R3JX14-F1
#
_cell.length_a   1.000
_cell.length_b   1.000
_cell.length_c   1.000
_cell.angle_alpha   90.00
_cell.angle_beta   90.00
_cell.angle_gamma   90.00
#
_symmetry.space_group_name_H-M   'P 1'
#
loop_
_entity.id
_entity.type
_entity.pdbx_description
1 polymer ?
#
loop_
_entity_poly.entity_id
_entity_poly.type
_entity_poly.pdbx_seq_one_letter_code
_entity_poly.pdbx_strand_id
1 'polypeptide(L)'
;MGKRKTFWQLSLGLIILISIAFGGRVVGQAADTFVDVTASFDNGVNKVLHSYGTAFSITSWPEVKSVTANNTIDGQITNRTTELQVTYRGTFGIGTGGFNSVYAEIMDTSGNILGTDANTRDIFADLGHKGTGLGQADQVSSFSMDASDTQKIDFTWGKWAGTVPMYIALKFPTNNAAKDAGAIGLAKIDEYKAWPADANPTITSTLTTNSTTITGKGTTAGDVISSDVNGVTTTVGSDKTYTLNLGTTLAGKSKVTVTEKNSVGDAGTASADVTKDLTIAADKTSLNLDADDVVALKGKSDSDMISWIVKQAGITVKSGSGGTATFTADETGLAATIQALAENGSTTVNIYAKNGADVSDKVAVSLIKEPTTLTFGTLSADVGFGSTTVPSKETVISPTSNFDINVADARATGSKWYVYATATPLTTGTGTAAHTLKGNLIYKDGTNQQNLTNTSTLVGSGTKVAGTTDTKVTSSWDSSKGIFLDVFPGVYAGDYTGQVNWSLQDTPTD
;
A
#
# COMPACT_ATOMS: atom_id res chain seq x y z
N MET A 1 -37.99 -56.81 62.53
CA MET A 1 -38.41 -57.76 61.47
C MET A 1 -37.98 -57.14 60.14
N GLY A 2 -37.11 -57.80 59.37
CA GLY A 2 -36.57 -57.28 58.10
C GLY A 2 -35.04 -57.14 58.08
N LYS A 3 -34.34 -58.25 57.86
CA LYS A 3 -32.89 -58.33 57.58
C LYS A 3 -32.62 -57.95 56.11
N ARG A 4 -31.62 -57.10 55.83
CA ARG A 4 -30.85 -57.05 54.56
C ARG A 4 -29.43 -56.58 54.90
N LYS A 5 -28.46 -57.47 55.13
CA LYS A 5 -27.58 -58.14 54.14
C LYS A 5 -27.06 -57.18 53.06
N THR A 6 -25.90 -56.60 53.36
CA THR A 6 -24.88 -56.11 52.46
C THR A 6 -24.40 -57.25 51.54
N PHE A 7 -24.44 -57.02 50.23
CA PHE A 7 -23.62 -57.72 49.25
C PHE A 7 -23.24 -56.74 48.15
N TRP A 8 -21.94 -56.76 47.84
CA TRP A 8 -21.30 -56.10 46.71
C TRP A 8 -22.04 -56.40 45.39
N GLN A 9 -22.28 -55.37 44.59
CA GLN A 9 -22.44 -55.51 43.15
C GLN A 9 -21.47 -54.55 42.46
N LEU A 10 -20.48 -55.14 41.80
CA LEU A 10 -19.74 -54.53 40.71
C LEU A 10 -20.74 -54.19 39.60
N SER A 11 -20.99 -52.90 39.40
CA SER A 11 -21.57 -52.40 38.15
C SER A 11 -20.42 -51.91 37.29
N LEU A 12 -20.10 -52.72 36.28
CA LEU A 12 -19.17 -52.45 35.20
C LEU A 12 -19.72 -51.24 34.40
N GLY A 13 -19.36 -50.03 34.82
CA GLY A 13 -19.56 -48.82 34.05
C GLY A 13 -18.44 -48.70 33.02
N LEU A 14 -18.73 -49.08 31.77
CA LEU A 14 -17.89 -48.85 30.62
C LEU A 14 -17.71 -47.34 30.40
N ILE A 15 -16.71 -46.76 31.06
CA ILE A 15 -16.18 -45.44 30.71
C ILE A 15 -15.37 -45.67 29.44
N ILE A 16 -15.96 -45.34 28.29
CA ILE A 16 -15.21 -45.11 27.05
C ILE A 16 -14.40 -43.84 27.30
N LEU A 17 -13.21 -44.01 27.89
CA LEU A 17 -12.11 -43.07 27.75
C LEU A 17 -11.72 -43.13 26.27
N ILE A 18 -12.34 -42.27 25.46
CA ILE A 18 -11.74 -41.86 24.19
C ILE A 18 -10.49 -41.09 24.61
N SER A 19 -9.41 -41.83 24.80
CA SER A 19 -8.07 -41.30 24.66
C SER A 19 -7.96 -40.91 23.19
N ILE A 20 -8.36 -39.67 22.90
CA ILE A 20 -7.89 -39.00 21.70
C ILE A 20 -6.39 -38.92 21.90
N ALA A 21 -5.69 -39.92 21.37
CA ALA A 21 -4.27 -39.83 21.14
C ALA A 21 -4.11 -38.60 20.26
N PHE A 22 -3.69 -37.49 20.86
CA PHE A 22 -3.04 -36.44 20.13
C PHE A 22 -1.81 -37.11 19.49
N GLY A 23 -1.98 -37.57 18.26
CA GLY A 23 -0.90 -37.81 17.32
C GLY A 23 -0.29 -36.46 16.95
N GLY A 24 0.16 -35.71 17.95
CA GLY A 24 1.23 -34.77 17.75
C GLY A 24 2.39 -35.63 17.35
N ARG A 25 2.78 -35.58 16.06
CA ARG A 25 4.18 -35.81 15.72
C ARG A 25 4.96 -34.69 16.41
N VAL A 26 5.22 -34.89 17.69
CA VAL A 26 6.45 -34.42 18.29
C VAL A 26 7.49 -35.17 17.48
N VAL A 27 8.04 -34.50 16.47
CA VAL A 27 9.37 -34.88 15.98
C VAL A 27 10.28 -34.50 17.14
N GLY A 28 10.28 -35.33 18.19
CA GLY A 28 11.46 -35.45 19.01
C GLY A 28 12.55 -35.75 18.01
N GLN A 29 13.62 -34.98 18.03
CA GLN A 29 14.81 -35.24 17.23
C GLN A 29 15.05 -36.75 17.31
N ALA A 30 14.74 -37.45 16.22
CA ALA A 30 14.98 -38.87 16.16
C ALA A 30 16.48 -39.01 16.43
N ALA A 31 16.84 -39.92 17.34
CA ALA A 31 18.22 -40.31 17.55
C ALA A 31 18.92 -40.37 16.18
N ASP A 32 20.02 -39.64 16.04
CA ASP A 32 20.80 -39.48 14.81
C ASP A 32 20.82 -40.78 14.03
N THR A 33 19.95 -40.90 13.03
CA THR A 33 19.81 -42.15 12.30
C THR A 33 20.98 -42.17 11.32
N PHE A 34 22.00 -42.94 11.66
CA PHE A 34 23.16 -43.14 10.83
C PHE A 34 22.76 -43.88 9.55
N VAL A 35 23.02 -43.26 8.41
CA VAL A 35 22.77 -43.82 7.08
C VAL A 35 24.11 -44.18 6.45
N ASP A 36 24.17 -45.32 5.77
CA ASP A 36 25.36 -45.71 5.00
C ASP A 36 25.60 -44.72 3.87
N VAL A 37 26.77 -44.10 3.91
CA VAL A 37 27.26 -43.14 2.93
C VAL A 37 28.54 -43.64 2.26
N THR A 38 28.97 -44.88 2.50
CA THR A 38 30.26 -45.43 2.04
C THR A 38 30.49 -45.22 0.53
N ALA A 39 29.44 -45.29 -0.29
CA ALA A 39 29.52 -45.10 -1.73
C ALA A 39 29.84 -43.65 -2.16
N SER A 40 29.69 -42.66 -1.28
CA SER A 40 30.04 -41.25 -1.56
C SER A 40 31.49 -40.90 -1.24
N PHE A 41 32.33 -41.89 -0.93
CA PHE A 41 33.74 -41.70 -0.57
C PHE A 41 34.62 -42.45 -1.56
N ASP A 42 35.64 -41.77 -2.07
CA ASP A 42 36.73 -42.39 -2.79
C ASP A 42 37.68 -43.03 -1.76
N ASN A 43 37.63 -44.35 -1.65
CA ASN A 43 38.47 -45.10 -0.70
C ASN A 43 39.87 -45.38 -1.27
N GLY A 44 40.85 -45.60 -0.39
CA GLY A 44 42.21 -46.01 -0.78
C GLY A 44 43.03 -44.90 -1.43
N VAL A 45 42.68 -43.63 -1.19
CA VAL A 45 43.36 -42.46 -1.79
C VAL A 45 44.80 -42.32 -1.29
N ASN A 46 45.10 -42.90 -0.12
CA ASN A 46 46.45 -43.09 0.43
C ASN A 46 47.36 -41.89 0.23
N LYS A 47 46.94 -40.74 0.77
CA LYS A 47 47.59 -39.44 0.56
C LYS A 47 48.23 -38.94 1.84
N VAL A 48 49.46 -38.44 1.75
CA VAL A 48 50.06 -37.65 2.83
C VAL A 48 49.50 -36.23 2.74
N LEU A 49 48.72 -35.81 3.74
CA LEU A 49 48.09 -34.49 3.80
C LEU A 49 49.02 -33.46 4.43
N HIS A 50 49.77 -33.88 5.46
CA HIS A 50 50.77 -33.06 6.12
C HIS A 50 51.95 -33.93 6.56
N SER A 51 53.17 -33.43 6.35
CA SER A 51 54.39 -34.04 6.85
C SER A 51 55.39 -32.96 7.24
N TYR A 52 55.92 -33.04 8.45
CA TYR A 52 56.97 -32.13 8.91
C TYR A 52 58.36 -32.69 8.55
N GLY A 53 58.92 -32.28 7.40
CA GLY A 53 60.25 -32.72 6.94
C GLY A 53 60.31 -34.18 6.49
N THR A 54 61.45 -34.85 6.68
CA THR A 54 61.63 -36.30 6.38
C THR A 54 61.23 -37.20 7.56
N ALA A 55 60.29 -36.75 8.40
CA ALA A 55 60.07 -37.33 9.73
C ALA A 55 59.52 -38.76 9.73
N PHE A 56 58.82 -39.18 8.68
CA PHE A 56 58.27 -40.53 8.54
C PHE A 56 58.16 -40.96 7.08
N SER A 57 58.03 -42.26 6.86
CA SER A 57 57.58 -42.88 5.61
C SER A 57 56.42 -43.81 5.93
N ILE A 58 55.43 -43.93 5.04
CA ILE A 58 54.34 -44.90 5.25
C ILE A 58 54.73 -46.23 4.63
N THR A 59 54.72 -47.29 5.44
CA THR A 59 55.01 -48.67 5.00
C THR A 59 53.76 -49.50 4.80
N SER A 60 52.64 -49.12 5.44
CA SER A 60 51.35 -49.81 5.30
C SER A 60 50.21 -48.83 5.53
N TRP A 61 49.19 -48.93 4.67
CA TRP A 61 48.01 -48.08 4.70
C TRP A 61 46.81 -48.91 5.18
N PRO A 62 46.07 -48.47 6.21
CA PRO A 62 44.76 -49.03 6.51
C PRO A 62 43.74 -48.53 5.47
N GLU A 63 42.57 -49.16 5.45
CA GLU A 63 41.46 -48.77 4.58
C GLU A 63 40.26 -48.31 5.40
N VAL A 64 39.46 -47.41 4.84
CA VAL A 64 38.12 -47.13 5.35
C VAL A 64 37.19 -48.22 4.84
N LYS A 65 36.59 -49.01 5.72
CA LYS A 65 35.70 -50.12 5.35
C LYS A 65 34.27 -49.64 5.06
N SER A 66 33.74 -48.79 5.93
CA SER A 66 32.40 -48.23 5.80
C SER A 66 32.32 -46.90 6.50
N VAL A 67 31.46 -46.03 5.99
CA VAL A 67 31.14 -44.75 6.60
C VAL A 67 29.63 -44.65 6.70
N THR A 68 29.13 -44.37 7.88
CA THR A 68 27.75 -43.95 8.09
C THR A 68 27.75 -42.52 8.61
N ALA A 69 26.69 -41.77 8.35
CA ALA A 69 26.59 -40.37 8.76
C ALA A 69 25.16 -39.99 9.16
N ASN A 70 25.02 -38.98 10.02
CA ASN A 70 23.73 -38.37 10.31
C ASN A 70 23.40 -37.26 9.30
N ASN A 71 22.12 -36.86 9.24
CA ASN A 71 21.63 -35.78 8.38
C ASN A 71 22.10 -35.90 6.91
N THR A 72 21.92 -37.08 6.32
CA THR A 72 22.32 -37.39 4.94
C THR A 72 21.14 -37.26 3.98
N ILE A 73 21.44 -37.12 2.68
CA ILE A 73 20.44 -37.19 1.61
C ILE A 73 20.99 -38.08 0.50
N ASP A 74 20.19 -39.06 0.06
CA ASP A 74 20.54 -39.99 -1.02
C ASP A 74 21.92 -40.66 -0.83
N GLY A 75 22.26 -41.01 0.41
CA GLY A 75 23.54 -41.65 0.74
C GLY A 75 24.76 -40.72 0.66
N GLN A 76 24.56 -39.40 0.74
CA GLN A 76 25.64 -38.41 0.81
C GLN A 76 25.53 -37.55 2.07
N ILE A 77 26.68 -37.07 2.56
CA ILE A 77 26.74 -36.07 3.64
C ILE A 77 26.15 -34.72 3.16
N THR A 78 25.68 -33.91 4.10
CA THR A 78 25.10 -32.60 3.80
C THR A 78 25.66 -31.47 4.65
N ASN A 79 25.28 -30.23 4.35
CA ASN A 79 25.56 -29.07 5.20
C ASN A 79 24.89 -29.13 6.60
N ARG A 80 24.12 -30.18 6.89
CA ARG A 80 23.58 -30.48 8.22
C ARG A 80 24.21 -31.71 8.90
N THR A 81 25.10 -32.45 8.23
CA THR A 81 25.82 -33.55 8.87
C THR A 81 26.71 -33.01 9.99
N THR A 82 26.62 -33.63 11.17
CA THR A 82 27.40 -33.22 12.35
C THR A 82 28.30 -34.33 12.88
N GLU A 83 28.03 -35.59 12.54
CA GLU A 83 28.80 -36.73 13.01
C GLU A 83 28.95 -37.78 11.88
N LEU A 84 30.17 -38.28 11.69
CA LEU A 84 30.46 -39.47 10.88
C LEU A 84 30.81 -40.64 11.80
N GLN A 85 30.41 -41.84 11.41
CA GLN A 85 30.84 -43.07 12.04
C GLN A 85 31.59 -43.92 11.01
N VAL A 86 32.91 -44.04 11.22
CA VAL A 86 33.87 -44.62 10.27
C VAL A 86 34.38 -45.94 10.82
N THR A 87 34.26 -47.01 10.03
CA THR A 87 34.85 -48.32 10.33
C THR A 87 36.12 -48.49 9.51
N TYR A 88 37.20 -48.93 10.13
CA TYR A 88 38.49 -49.14 9.48
C TYR A 88 38.81 -50.62 9.26
N ARG A 89 39.89 -50.93 8.54
CA ARG A 89 40.49 -52.27 8.47
C ARG A 89 41.94 -52.22 8.00
N GLY A 90 42.72 -53.24 8.30
CA GLY A 90 44.09 -53.40 7.81
C GLY A 90 45.12 -52.78 8.74
N THR A 91 46.36 -52.65 8.27
CA THR A 91 47.49 -52.24 9.12
C THR A 91 47.94 -50.84 8.73
N PHE A 92 47.95 -49.93 9.72
CA PHE A 92 48.68 -48.68 9.60
C PHE A 92 50.13 -48.89 10.05
N GLY A 93 51.09 -48.48 9.21
CA GLY A 93 52.51 -48.64 9.50
C GLY A 93 53.37 -47.51 8.95
N ILE A 94 54.41 -47.16 9.71
CA ILE A 94 55.47 -46.22 9.33
C ILE A 94 56.84 -46.90 9.30
N GLY A 95 57.70 -46.48 8.38
CA GLY A 95 59.04 -47.04 8.17
C GLY A 95 60.14 -46.39 9.00
N THR A 96 59.92 -45.15 9.46
CA THR A 96 60.91 -44.38 10.23
C THR A 96 60.20 -43.64 11.36
N GLY A 97 60.74 -43.75 12.58
CA GLY A 97 60.15 -43.18 13.79
C GLY A 97 59.20 -44.16 14.51
N GLY A 98 58.37 -43.61 15.38
CA GLY A 98 57.32 -44.32 16.11
C GLY A 98 56.22 -43.36 16.57
N PHE A 99 55.03 -43.89 16.81
CA PHE A 99 53.88 -43.14 17.36
C PHE A 99 53.31 -43.86 18.59
N ASN A 100 52.56 -43.12 19.40
CA ASN A 100 51.93 -43.61 20.63
C ASN A 100 50.44 -43.21 20.74
N SER A 101 49.93 -42.50 19.75
CA SER A 101 48.54 -42.07 19.63
C SER A 101 48.23 -41.88 18.14
N VAL A 102 46.99 -42.15 17.76
CA VAL A 102 46.49 -41.93 16.40
C VAL A 102 45.08 -41.40 16.51
N TYR A 103 44.80 -40.28 15.88
CA TYR A 103 43.52 -39.59 15.96
C TYR A 103 42.78 -39.70 14.64
N ALA A 104 41.52 -40.14 14.70
CA ALA A 104 40.61 -40.12 13.56
C ALA A 104 40.06 -38.71 13.37
N GLU A 105 40.23 -38.13 12.18
CA GLU A 105 39.92 -36.73 11.90
C GLU A 105 39.25 -36.56 10.53
N ILE A 106 38.58 -35.43 10.33
CA ILE A 106 38.22 -34.92 9.01
C ILE A 106 39.11 -33.73 8.70
N MET A 107 39.77 -33.75 7.54
CA MET A 107 40.74 -32.72 7.16
C MET A 107 40.56 -32.20 5.74
N ASP A 108 41.03 -30.98 5.49
CA ASP A 108 41.17 -30.44 4.13
C ASP A 108 42.40 -31.01 3.39
N THR A 109 42.63 -30.56 2.16
CA THR A 109 43.77 -30.98 1.33
C THR A 109 45.14 -30.63 1.90
N SER A 110 45.21 -29.73 2.87
CA SER A 110 46.43 -29.21 3.49
C SER A 110 46.68 -29.81 4.88
N GLY A 111 45.79 -30.69 5.35
CA GLY A 111 45.84 -31.31 6.67
C GLY A 111 45.24 -30.45 7.80
N ASN A 112 44.48 -29.40 7.49
CA ASN A 112 43.76 -28.63 8.50
C ASN A 112 42.54 -29.42 8.97
N ILE A 113 42.34 -29.50 10.28
CA ILE A 113 41.22 -30.24 10.89
C ILE A 113 39.92 -29.45 10.72
N LEU A 114 38.91 -30.11 10.16
CA LEU A 114 37.55 -29.62 9.95
C LEU A 114 36.57 -30.06 11.07
N GLY A 115 37.00 -30.98 11.94
CA GLY A 115 36.25 -31.46 13.11
C GLY A 115 36.11 -30.44 14.24
N THR A 116 35.10 -30.61 15.11
CA THR A 116 34.83 -29.68 16.23
C THR A 116 35.93 -29.67 17.27
N ASP A 117 36.42 -30.85 17.68
CA ASP A 117 37.42 -31.02 18.74
C ASP A 117 38.62 -31.83 18.25
N ALA A 118 39.70 -31.14 17.89
CA ALA A 118 40.93 -31.75 17.37
C ALA A 118 41.62 -32.67 18.40
N ASN A 119 42.12 -33.81 17.93
CA ASN A 119 42.87 -34.82 18.68
C ASN A 119 42.11 -35.41 19.89
N THR A 120 40.79 -35.52 19.83
CA THR A 120 39.98 -36.03 20.95
C THR A 120 39.63 -37.51 20.84
N ARG A 121 39.75 -38.12 19.66
CA ARG A 121 39.41 -39.54 19.39
C ARG A 121 40.66 -40.34 19.07
N ASP A 122 41.38 -40.77 20.11
CA ASP A 122 42.59 -41.58 19.97
C ASP A 122 42.22 -43.04 19.66
N ILE A 123 42.06 -43.37 18.37
CA ILE A 123 41.74 -44.73 17.92
C ILE A 123 42.79 -45.73 18.40
N PHE A 124 44.03 -45.30 18.57
CA PHE A 124 45.09 -46.17 19.08
C PHE A 124 44.78 -46.64 20.50
N ALA A 125 44.39 -45.70 21.38
CA ALA A 125 44.00 -46.02 22.76
C ALA A 125 42.67 -46.78 22.85
N ASP A 126 41.68 -46.41 22.02
CA ASP A 126 40.34 -47.02 22.02
C ASP A 126 40.37 -48.50 21.64
N LEU A 127 41.33 -48.91 20.80
CA LEU A 127 41.57 -50.31 20.42
C LEU A 127 42.40 -51.09 21.44
N GLY A 128 42.61 -50.52 22.63
CA GLY A 128 43.31 -51.18 23.73
C GLY A 128 44.82 -51.22 23.58
N HIS A 129 45.40 -50.50 22.59
CA HIS A 129 46.84 -50.28 22.54
C HIS A 129 47.22 -49.26 23.61
N LYS A 130 47.99 -49.71 24.61
CA LYS A 130 48.42 -48.84 25.71
C LYS A 130 49.76 -48.18 25.37
N GLY A 131 49.75 -46.88 25.07
CA GLY A 131 50.93 -46.05 25.25
C GLY A 131 51.13 -45.78 26.75
N THR A 132 51.84 -46.64 27.48
CA THR A 132 52.10 -46.43 28.92
C THR A 132 53.31 -45.53 29.17
N GLY A 133 53.18 -44.26 28.80
CA GLY A 133 54.05 -43.20 29.31
C GLY A 133 55.16 -42.75 28.36
N LEU A 134 55.57 -41.50 28.56
CA LEU A 134 56.52 -40.74 27.75
C LEU A 134 57.97 -41.22 27.96
N GLY A 135 58.25 -42.48 27.64
CA GLY A 135 59.59 -43.02 27.45
C GLY A 135 59.69 -43.60 26.05
N GLN A 136 60.82 -43.45 25.36
CA GLN A 136 61.02 -43.93 23.99
C GLN A 136 60.74 -45.44 23.76
N ALA A 137 60.45 -46.22 24.82
CA ALA A 137 60.31 -47.67 24.82
C ALA A 137 58.92 -48.23 24.46
N ASP A 138 57.85 -47.41 24.48
CA ASP A 138 56.45 -47.88 24.24
C ASP A 138 55.89 -47.44 22.87
N GLN A 139 56.76 -47.07 21.93
CA GLN A 139 56.36 -46.65 20.59
C GLN A 139 56.15 -47.84 19.68
N VAL A 140 55.16 -47.75 18.79
CA VAL A 140 54.97 -48.73 17.72
C VAL A 140 55.24 -48.10 16.36
N SER A 141 55.74 -48.92 15.45
CA SER A 141 55.85 -48.57 14.03
C SER A 141 54.64 -49.01 13.22
N SER A 142 53.75 -49.82 13.81
CA SER A 142 52.51 -50.26 13.16
C SER A 142 51.45 -50.72 14.15
N PHE A 143 50.18 -50.62 13.78
CA PHE A 143 49.07 -51.31 14.45
C PHE A 143 48.02 -51.76 13.44
N SER A 144 47.24 -52.77 13.81
CA SER A 144 46.19 -53.32 12.96
C SER A 144 44.82 -52.89 13.47
N MET A 145 43.95 -52.58 12.53
CA MET A 145 42.53 -52.31 12.72
C MET A 145 41.74 -53.45 12.08
N ASP A 146 40.64 -53.86 12.70
CA ASP A 146 39.71 -54.83 12.17
C ASP A 146 38.37 -54.19 11.76
N ALA A 147 37.54 -54.96 11.06
CA ALA A 147 36.26 -54.46 10.51
C ALA A 147 35.17 -54.22 11.58
N SER A 148 35.46 -54.38 12.87
CA SER A 148 34.61 -53.97 13.98
C SER A 148 35.04 -52.63 14.59
N ASP A 149 36.25 -52.17 14.28
CA ASP A 149 36.83 -50.93 14.81
C ASP A 149 36.18 -49.70 14.18
N THR A 150 35.31 -49.07 14.95
CA THR A 150 34.44 -47.99 14.49
C THR A 150 34.62 -46.74 15.34
N GLN A 151 34.81 -45.60 14.69
CA GLN A 151 35.08 -44.31 15.32
C GLN A 151 34.05 -43.26 14.92
N LYS A 152 33.59 -42.49 15.90
CA LYS A 152 32.72 -41.34 15.70
C LYS A 152 33.54 -40.06 15.59
N ILE A 153 33.33 -39.30 14.54
CA ILE A 153 34.05 -38.06 14.24
C ILE A 153 33.04 -36.93 14.12
N ASP A 154 33.13 -35.98 15.06
CA ASP A 154 32.24 -34.82 15.15
C ASP A 154 32.78 -33.64 14.30
N PHE A 155 31.89 -32.95 13.56
CA PHE A 155 32.23 -31.75 12.80
C PHE A 155 31.05 -30.77 12.72
N THR A 156 31.36 -29.51 12.37
CA THR A 156 30.35 -28.46 12.23
C THR A 156 30.54 -27.70 10.93
N TRP A 157 29.41 -27.23 10.38
CA TRP A 157 29.42 -26.39 9.19
C TRP A 157 30.27 -25.12 9.36
N GLY A 158 30.37 -24.56 10.58
CA GLY A 158 31.18 -23.38 10.85
C GLY A 158 32.68 -23.54 10.56
N LYS A 159 33.23 -24.76 10.62
CA LYS A 159 34.64 -25.04 10.29
C LYS A 159 34.83 -25.53 8.86
N TRP A 160 33.94 -26.40 8.38
CA TRP A 160 34.04 -26.99 7.04
C TRP A 160 33.59 -26.02 5.94
N ALA A 161 32.47 -25.32 6.15
CA ALA A 161 31.89 -24.33 5.25
C ALA A 161 31.75 -24.80 3.77
N GLY A 162 31.53 -26.10 3.54
CA GLY A 162 31.36 -26.65 2.19
C GLY A 162 32.67 -26.89 1.42
N THR A 163 33.83 -26.77 2.06
CA THR A 163 35.14 -27.02 1.45
C THR A 163 35.29 -28.48 1.01
N VAL A 164 35.46 -28.72 -0.28
CA VAL A 164 35.80 -30.03 -0.86
C VAL A 164 37.04 -29.90 -1.77
N PRO A 165 37.87 -30.95 -1.91
CA PRO A 165 37.71 -32.25 -1.27
C PRO A 165 38.16 -32.23 0.20
N MET A 166 37.48 -33.02 1.03
CA MET A 166 37.91 -33.34 2.39
C MET A 166 38.33 -34.81 2.50
N TYR A 167 39.02 -35.16 3.57
CA TYR A 167 39.56 -36.50 3.79
C TYR A 167 39.16 -37.04 5.15
N ILE A 168 38.69 -38.29 5.17
CA ILE A 168 38.77 -39.13 6.38
C ILE A 168 40.25 -39.45 6.59
N ALA A 169 40.79 -38.93 7.69
CA ALA A 169 42.20 -38.86 7.91
C ALA A 169 42.61 -39.47 9.26
N LEU A 170 43.87 -39.90 9.31
CA LEU A 170 44.55 -40.21 10.56
C LEU A 170 45.62 -39.16 10.82
N LYS A 171 45.59 -38.58 12.02
CA LYS A 171 46.65 -37.73 12.55
C LYS A 171 47.45 -38.49 13.58
N PHE A 172 48.78 -38.41 13.54
CA PHE A 172 49.63 -39.09 14.51
C PHE A 172 50.87 -38.24 14.83
N PRO A 173 51.17 -37.99 16.11
CA PRO A 173 52.47 -37.45 16.49
C PRO A 173 53.57 -38.49 16.29
N THR A 174 54.79 -38.03 16.05
CA THR A 174 55.99 -38.90 15.98
C THR A 174 57.05 -38.40 16.97
N ASN A 175 58.02 -39.25 17.30
CA ASN A 175 59.17 -38.90 18.13
C ASN A 175 59.95 -37.65 17.69
N ASN A 176 59.91 -37.29 16.41
CA ASN A 176 60.65 -36.16 15.86
C ASN A 176 59.83 -34.86 15.83
N ALA A 177 58.52 -34.88 16.13
CA ALA A 177 57.67 -33.71 16.22
C ALA A 177 56.46 -33.97 17.14
N ALA A 178 56.45 -33.34 18.32
CA ALA A 178 55.64 -33.76 19.45
C ALA A 178 54.12 -33.48 19.35
N LYS A 179 53.62 -32.75 18.33
CA LYS A 179 52.17 -32.44 18.24
C LYS A 179 51.54 -32.40 16.83
N ASP A 180 52.33 -32.31 15.75
CA ASP A 180 51.80 -32.13 14.37
C ASP A 180 52.59 -32.91 13.30
N ALA A 181 53.15 -34.08 13.64
CA ALA A 181 54.17 -34.72 12.80
C ALA A 181 53.67 -35.28 11.45
N GLY A 182 52.51 -35.94 11.43
CA GLY A 182 52.00 -36.61 10.23
C GLY A 182 50.47 -36.65 10.19
N ALA A 183 49.92 -36.29 9.04
CA ALA A 183 48.52 -36.48 8.72
C ALA A 183 48.40 -37.18 7.38
N ILE A 184 47.57 -38.22 7.33
CA ILE A 184 47.31 -38.99 6.11
C ILE A 184 45.82 -39.09 5.85
N GLY A 185 45.42 -39.00 4.59
CA GLY A 185 44.05 -39.21 4.12
C GLY A 185 43.88 -40.63 3.61
N LEU A 186 42.87 -41.32 4.11
CA LEU A 186 42.54 -42.71 3.76
C LEU A 186 41.40 -42.79 2.75
N ALA A 187 40.36 -41.96 2.94
CA ALA A 187 39.26 -41.80 2.00
C ALA A 187 38.98 -40.32 1.76
N LYS A 188 38.49 -39.99 0.57
CA LYS A 188 38.24 -38.63 0.10
C LYS A 188 36.76 -38.43 -0.16
N ILE A 189 36.27 -37.25 0.20
CA ILE A 189 34.92 -36.78 -0.12
C ILE A 189 35.08 -35.62 -1.09
N ASP A 190 34.65 -35.83 -2.33
CA ASP A 190 34.73 -34.84 -3.39
C ASP A 190 33.49 -33.95 -3.50
N GLU A 191 32.35 -34.45 -3.03
CA GLU A 191 31.09 -33.75 -3.14
C GLU A 191 30.27 -33.95 -1.86
N TYR A 192 29.44 -32.96 -1.57
CA TYR A 192 28.40 -33.07 -0.56
C TYR A 192 27.08 -32.59 -1.17
N LYS A 193 25.97 -33.04 -0.60
CA LYS A 193 24.65 -32.59 -1.03
C LYS A 193 24.17 -31.44 -0.16
N ALA A 194 23.82 -30.32 -0.77
CA ALA A 194 23.12 -29.27 -0.03
C ALA A 194 21.78 -29.83 0.48
N TRP A 195 21.50 -29.65 1.77
CA TRP A 195 20.18 -29.90 2.31
C TRP A 195 19.20 -28.94 1.61
N PRO A 196 18.01 -29.39 1.20
CA PRO A 196 17.01 -28.52 0.58
C PRO A 196 16.83 -27.25 1.39
N ALA A 197 16.68 -26.10 0.71
CA ALA A 197 16.37 -24.85 1.37
C ALA A 197 15.02 -25.00 2.08
N ASP A 198 15.08 -25.24 3.39
CA ASP A 198 13.87 -25.46 4.18
C ASP A 198 13.15 -24.14 4.45
N ALA A 199 13.87 -23.01 4.49
CA ALA A 199 13.28 -21.70 4.74
C ALA A 199 12.30 -21.30 3.62
N ASN A 200 11.02 -21.38 3.92
CA ASN A 200 9.92 -20.98 3.05
C ASN A 200 8.88 -20.21 3.91
N PRO A 201 9.21 -18.99 4.36
CA PRO A 201 8.30 -18.21 5.17
C PRO A 201 7.05 -17.83 4.37
N THR A 202 6.00 -17.46 5.08
CA THR A 202 4.77 -16.90 4.49
C THR A 202 4.29 -15.73 5.32
N ILE A 203 3.69 -14.73 4.69
CA ILE A 203 3.00 -13.64 5.38
C ILE A 203 1.49 -13.95 5.35
N THR A 204 0.86 -14.00 6.51
CA THR A 204 -0.58 -14.33 6.64
C THR A 204 -1.45 -13.14 7.00
N SER A 205 -0.86 -12.08 7.57
CA SER A 205 -1.56 -10.82 7.81
C SER A 205 -1.80 -10.05 6.52
N THR A 206 -2.99 -9.45 6.35
CA THR A 206 -3.18 -8.35 5.39
C THR A 206 -2.41 -7.14 5.89
N LEU A 207 -1.54 -6.59 5.05
CA LEU A 207 -0.71 -5.44 5.40
C LEU A 207 -1.32 -4.16 4.86
N THR A 208 -1.48 -3.19 5.76
CA THR A 208 -1.85 -1.82 5.42
C THR A 208 -0.72 -0.86 5.76
N THR A 209 -0.76 0.36 5.22
CA THR A 209 0.18 1.44 5.57
C THR A 209 0.24 1.75 7.06
N ASN A 210 -0.82 1.45 7.83
CA ASN A 210 -0.88 1.61 9.29
C ASN A 210 -0.44 0.37 10.08
N SER A 211 -0.16 -0.76 9.42
CA SER A 211 0.29 -1.97 10.09
C SER A 211 1.63 -1.76 10.79
N THR A 212 1.71 -2.17 12.05
CA THR A 212 2.94 -2.12 12.88
C THR A 212 3.50 -3.50 13.17
N THR A 213 2.81 -4.55 12.72
CA THR A 213 3.21 -5.93 12.89
C THR A 213 3.04 -6.70 11.58
N ILE A 214 3.88 -7.69 11.38
CA ILE A 214 3.75 -8.66 10.28
C ILE A 214 3.65 -10.03 10.92
N THR A 215 2.58 -10.77 10.61
CA THR A 215 2.41 -12.14 11.10
C THR A 215 2.46 -13.13 9.94
N GLY A 216 2.93 -14.32 10.25
CA GLY A 216 3.17 -15.33 9.24
C GLY A 216 3.52 -16.68 9.81
N LYS A 217 3.90 -17.59 8.91
CA LYS A 217 4.46 -18.90 9.26
C LYS A 217 5.89 -19.00 8.76
N GLY A 218 6.76 -19.56 9.60
CA GLY A 218 8.09 -20.00 9.22
C GLY A 218 8.15 -21.51 9.08
N THR A 219 9.34 -22.01 8.83
CA THR A 219 9.57 -23.42 8.52
C THR A 219 10.09 -24.18 9.73
N THR A 220 11.14 -23.67 10.37
CA THR A 220 11.79 -24.34 11.50
C THR A 220 11.72 -23.48 12.74
N ALA A 221 11.35 -24.08 13.88
CA ALA A 221 11.26 -23.33 15.13
C ALA A 221 12.67 -22.89 15.54
N GLY A 222 12.83 -21.62 15.91
CA GLY A 222 14.11 -21.01 16.22
C GLY A 222 14.79 -20.30 15.05
N ASP A 223 14.31 -20.47 13.80
CA ASP A 223 14.82 -19.70 12.66
C ASP A 223 14.53 -18.21 12.84
N VAL A 224 15.43 -17.35 12.35
CA VAL A 224 15.34 -15.90 12.51
C VAL A 224 14.52 -15.32 11.37
N ILE A 225 13.52 -14.51 11.71
CA ILE A 225 12.72 -13.73 10.77
C ILE A 225 13.14 -12.26 10.82
N SER A 226 13.41 -11.68 9.66
CA SER A 226 13.67 -10.25 9.45
C SER A 226 12.80 -9.70 8.31
N SER A 227 12.86 -8.39 8.07
CA SER A 227 12.16 -7.75 6.93
C SER A 227 12.98 -6.65 6.29
N ASP A 228 12.57 -6.21 5.10
CA ASP A 228 13.11 -5.04 4.39
C ASP A 228 12.57 -3.69 4.92
N VAL A 229 11.81 -3.71 6.02
CA VAL A 229 11.25 -2.50 6.64
C VAL A 229 12.30 -1.82 7.51
N ASN A 230 12.88 -2.57 8.45
CA ASN A 230 13.89 -2.10 9.39
C ASN A 230 14.70 -3.29 9.96
N GLY A 231 15.65 -3.01 10.84
CA GLY A 231 16.54 -4.02 11.43
C GLY A 231 15.92 -4.90 12.53
N VAL A 232 14.61 -4.82 12.77
CA VAL A 232 13.96 -5.64 13.80
C VAL A 232 13.89 -7.10 13.33
N THR A 233 14.10 -8.01 14.26
CA THR A 233 14.02 -9.45 14.04
C THR A 233 13.13 -10.13 15.08
N THR A 234 12.63 -11.31 14.74
CA THR A 234 11.93 -12.22 15.65
C THR A 234 12.37 -13.65 15.33
N THR A 235 11.85 -14.65 16.05
CA THR A 235 12.09 -16.06 15.74
C THR A 235 10.80 -16.79 15.43
N VAL A 236 10.91 -17.88 14.67
CA VAL A 236 9.81 -18.80 14.42
C VAL A 236 9.49 -19.57 15.70
N GLY A 237 8.25 -19.50 16.14
CA GLY A 237 7.75 -20.20 17.32
C GLY A 237 7.69 -21.72 17.14
N SER A 238 7.50 -22.44 18.23
CA SER A 238 7.33 -23.91 18.22
C SER A 238 6.11 -24.36 17.42
N ASP A 239 5.09 -23.51 17.30
CA ASP A 239 3.88 -23.69 16.49
C ASP A 239 4.05 -23.31 15.01
N LYS A 240 5.29 -22.98 14.61
CA LYS A 240 5.67 -22.51 13.26
C LYS A 240 5.14 -21.14 12.88
N THR A 241 4.63 -20.35 13.82
CA THR A 241 4.20 -18.97 13.55
C THR A 241 5.27 -17.97 13.95
N TYR A 242 5.19 -16.75 13.43
CA TYR A 242 5.97 -15.63 13.91
C TYR A 242 5.11 -14.36 13.95
N THR A 243 5.49 -13.45 14.84
CA THR A 243 5.00 -12.06 14.85
C THR A 243 6.20 -11.13 14.91
N LEU A 244 6.42 -10.39 13.84
CA LEU A 244 7.46 -9.39 13.75
C LEU A 244 6.86 -8.02 14.11
N ASN A 245 7.22 -7.48 15.27
CA ASN A 245 6.77 -6.16 15.71
C ASN A 245 7.74 -5.09 15.22
N LEU A 246 7.30 -4.27 14.27
CA LEU A 246 8.16 -3.32 13.57
C LEU A 246 8.49 -2.09 14.41
N GLY A 247 7.65 -1.75 15.40
CA GLY A 247 7.73 -0.47 16.14
C GLY A 247 7.41 0.78 15.31
N THR A 248 7.22 0.63 13.99
CA THR A 248 6.87 1.69 13.05
C THR A 248 5.77 1.20 12.11
N THR A 249 5.07 2.12 11.45
CA THR A 249 4.07 1.77 10.43
C THR A 249 4.75 1.40 9.10
N LEU A 250 3.96 0.89 8.15
CA LEU A 250 4.39 0.62 6.78
C LEU A 250 4.15 1.80 5.82
N ALA A 251 4.07 3.02 6.34
CA ALA A 251 3.82 4.20 5.54
C ALA A 251 4.87 4.37 4.42
N GLY A 252 4.40 4.62 3.19
CA GLY A 252 5.25 4.78 2.01
C GLY A 252 5.76 3.49 1.36
N LYS A 253 5.47 2.32 1.93
CA LYS A 253 5.76 1.02 1.30
C LYS A 253 4.56 0.56 0.48
N SER A 254 4.80 0.02 -0.71
CA SER A 254 3.80 -0.69 -1.52
C SER A 254 3.89 -2.21 -1.36
N LYS A 255 5.02 -2.70 -0.85
CA LYS A 255 5.33 -4.11 -0.68
C LYS A 255 6.33 -4.27 0.47
N VAL A 256 6.21 -5.38 1.19
CA VAL A 256 7.17 -5.80 2.23
C VAL A 256 7.65 -7.20 1.91
N THR A 257 8.93 -7.46 2.18
CA THR A 257 9.56 -8.77 2.07
C THR A 257 10.09 -9.20 3.43
N VAL A 258 9.65 -10.35 3.90
CA VAL A 258 10.22 -11.04 5.06
C VAL A 258 11.29 -12.03 4.59
N THR A 259 12.32 -12.20 5.39
CA THR A 259 13.37 -13.20 5.18
C THR A 259 13.43 -14.12 6.40
N GLU A 260 13.36 -15.42 6.17
CA GLU A 260 13.68 -16.45 7.17
C GLU A 260 15.12 -16.90 6.93
N LYS A 261 15.92 -16.98 7.98
CA LYS A 261 17.30 -17.47 7.93
C LYS A 261 17.56 -18.49 9.03
N ASN A 262 18.12 -19.62 8.66
CA ASN A 262 18.49 -20.67 9.60
C ASN A 262 19.96 -20.53 10.10
N SER A 263 20.35 -21.39 11.04
CA SER A 263 21.69 -21.38 11.66
C SER A 263 22.84 -21.81 10.74
N VAL A 264 22.54 -22.52 9.65
CA VAL A 264 23.54 -22.98 8.66
C VAL A 264 23.70 -22.03 7.48
N GLY A 265 22.92 -20.94 7.44
CA GLY A 265 23.05 -19.86 6.48
C GLY A 265 22.03 -19.89 5.33
N ASP A 266 21.17 -20.90 5.26
CA ASP A 266 20.09 -20.94 4.27
C ASP A 266 19.08 -19.84 4.56
N ALA A 267 18.51 -19.27 3.51
CA ALA A 267 17.50 -18.23 3.62
C ALA A 267 16.39 -18.42 2.60
N GLY A 268 15.18 -17.99 3.00
CA GLY A 268 14.00 -17.95 2.15
C GLY A 268 13.26 -16.64 2.36
N THR A 269 12.46 -16.24 1.39
CA THR A 269 11.74 -14.97 1.43
C THR A 269 10.28 -15.13 1.06
N ALA A 270 9.43 -14.30 1.66
CA ALA A 270 8.06 -14.09 1.21
C ALA A 270 7.77 -12.60 1.14
N SER A 271 6.90 -12.21 0.22
CA SER A 271 6.46 -10.82 0.12
C SER A 271 4.95 -10.70 0.15
N ALA A 272 4.47 -9.57 0.64
CA ALA A 272 3.07 -9.19 0.61
C ALA A 272 2.95 -7.72 0.20
N ASP A 273 1.89 -7.42 -0.55
CA ASP A 273 1.55 -6.05 -0.92
C ASP A 273 1.02 -5.30 0.31
N VAL A 274 1.30 -4.01 0.36
CA VAL A 274 0.82 -3.09 1.39
C VAL A 274 -0.26 -2.22 0.77
N THR A 275 -1.50 -2.36 1.25
CA THR A 275 -2.62 -1.56 0.78
C THR A 275 -2.76 -0.28 1.59
N LYS A 276 -3.30 0.78 0.99
CA LYS A 276 -3.67 1.99 1.74
C LYS A 276 -4.83 1.68 2.68
N ASP A 277 -4.78 2.21 3.89
CA ASP A 277 -5.86 2.06 4.88
C ASP A 277 -6.93 3.17 4.71
N LEU A 278 -6.52 4.32 4.17
CA LEU A 278 -7.39 5.42 3.80
C LEU A 278 -7.81 5.37 2.33
N THR A 279 -9.11 5.41 2.11
CA THR A 279 -9.70 5.65 0.79
C THR A 279 -10.64 6.85 0.86
N ILE A 280 -10.66 7.66 -0.20
CA ILE A 280 -11.59 8.78 -0.33
C ILE A 280 -12.38 8.68 -1.63
N ALA A 281 -13.58 9.26 -1.62
CA ALA A 281 -14.44 9.36 -2.79
C ALA A 281 -15.20 10.68 -2.76
N ALA A 282 -15.60 11.19 -3.92
CA ALA A 282 -16.44 12.36 -4.06
C ALA A 282 -17.70 12.04 -4.84
N ASP A 283 -18.82 12.63 -4.43
CA ASP A 283 -20.08 12.56 -5.18
C ASP A 283 -20.02 13.40 -6.46
N LYS A 284 -19.21 14.47 -6.45
CA LYS A 284 -19.01 15.36 -7.60
C LYS A 284 -17.52 15.67 -7.77
N THR A 285 -17.06 15.70 -9.02
CA THR A 285 -15.70 16.10 -9.39
C THR A 285 -15.65 17.45 -10.13
N SER A 286 -16.80 18.13 -10.26
CA SER A 286 -16.92 19.47 -10.83
C SER A 286 -17.88 20.30 -10.00
N LEU A 287 -17.48 21.52 -9.66
CA LEU A 287 -18.26 22.50 -8.93
C LEU A 287 -18.27 23.81 -9.72
N ASN A 288 -19.48 24.30 -10.00
CA ASN A 288 -19.68 25.60 -10.62
C ASN A 288 -19.79 26.64 -9.50
N LEU A 289 -19.02 27.71 -9.63
CA LEU A 289 -18.94 28.81 -8.68
C LEU A 289 -19.74 29.97 -9.25
N ASP A 290 -20.87 30.28 -8.63
CA ASP A 290 -21.60 31.50 -8.95
C ASP A 290 -20.92 32.74 -8.33
N ALA A 291 -21.47 33.92 -8.64
CA ALA A 291 -20.92 35.17 -8.13
C ALA A 291 -20.92 35.26 -6.60
N ASP A 292 -21.91 34.66 -5.93
CA ASP A 292 -22.02 34.67 -4.47
C ASP A 292 -21.00 33.73 -3.82
N ASP A 293 -20.77 32.56 -4.41
CA ASP A 293 -19.71 31.65 -4.01
C ASP A 293 -18.34 32.33 -4.10
N VAL A 294 -18.05 32.98 -5.23
CA VAL A 294 -16.77 33.69 -5.43
C VAL A 294 -16.60 34.81 -4.40
N VAL A 295 -17.67 35.54 -4.05
CA VAL A 295 -17.63 36.56 -3.00
C VAL A 295 -17.41 35.93 -1.62
N ALA A 296 -18.13 34.86 -1.28
CA ALA A 296 -18.04 34.18 0.01
C ALA A 296 -16.68 33.53 0.27
N LEU A 297 -16.01 33.07 -0.79
CA LEU A 297 -14.69 32.44 -0.73
C LEU A 297 -13.52 33.44 -0.73
N LYS A 298 -13.80 34.74 -0.92
CA LYS A 298 -12.77 35.79 -0.92
C LYS A 298 -12.02 35.83 0.42
N GLY A 299 -10.69 35.74 0.34
CA GLY A 299 -9.80 35.88 1.50
C GLY A 299 -9.87 34.74 2.52
N LYS A 300 -10.56 33.64 2.21
CA LYS A 300 -10.55 32.42 3.04
C LYS A 300 -9.18 31.77 3.03
N SER A 301 -8.84 31.10 4.14
CA SER A 301 -7.63 30.28 4.21
C SER A 301 -7.76 29.03 3.33
N ASP A 302 -6.64 28.43 2.91
CA ASP A 302 -6.68 27.19 2.12
C ASP A 302 -7.44 26.07 2.86
N SER A 303 -7.33 26.00 4.19
CA SER A 303 -8.08 25.05 5.01
C SER A 303 -9.59 25.27 4.95
N ASP A 304 -10.03 26.53 4.99
CA ASP A 304 -11.46 26.87 4.86
C ASP A 304 -11.98 26.58 3.45
N MET A 305 -11.16 26.85 2.43
CA MET A 305 -11.47 26.53 1.03
C MET A 305 -11.63 25.02 0.84
N ILE A 306 -10.69 24.22 1.34
CA ILE A 306 -10.75 22.75 1.30
C ILE A 306 -12.01 22.25 2.01
N SER A 307 -12.34 22.81 3.18
CA SER A 307 -13.56 22.44 3.92
C SER A 307 -14.83 22.75 3.13
N TRP A 308 -14.88 23.88 2.43
CA TRP A 308 -15.98 24.23 1.54
C TRP A 308 -16.06 23.26 0.35
N ILE A 309 -14.94 22.96 -0.31
CA ILE A 309 -14.89 22.02 -1.45
C ILE A 309 -15.36 20.63 -1.01
N VAL A 310 -14.84 20.11 0.10
CA VAL A 310 -15.23 18.81 0.67
C VAL A 310 -16.74 18.73 0.87
N LYS A 311 -17.35 19.79 1.41
CA LYS A 311 -18.80 19.85 1.62
C LYS A 311 -19.58 19.88 0.31
N GLN A 312 -19.16 20.70 -0.65
CA GLN A 312 -19.91 20.88 -1.92
C GLN A 312 -19.78 19.70 -2.87
N ALA A 313 -18.60 19.08 -2.90
CA ALA A 313 -18.29 17.89 -3.69
C ALA A 313 -18.74 16.57 -3.03
N GLY A 314 -19.20 16.62 -1.77
CA GLY A 314 -19.61 15.41 -1.03
C GLY A 314 -18.44 14.46 -0.80
N ILE A 315 -17.27 14.98 -0.45
CA ILE A 315 -16.07 14.14 -0.26
C ILE A 315 -16.18 13.37 1.05
N THR A 316 -16.08 12.04 0.96
CA THR A 316 -16.12 11.12 2.10
C THR A 316 -14.80 10.35 2.21
N VAL A 317 -14.49 9.90 3.43
CA VAL A 317 -13.29 9.12 3.75
C VAL A 317 -13.68 7.84 4.47
N LYS A 318 -13.02 6.73 4.11
CA LYS A 318 -13.10 5.44 4.83
C LYS A 318 -11.71 5.11 5.37
N SER A 319 -11.66 4.72 6.64
CA SER A 319 -10.44 4.30 7.36
C SER A 319 -10.69 2.93 7.98
N GLY A 320 -9.79 1.97 7.76
CA GLY A 320 -9.87 0.64 8.37
C GLY A 320 -9.36 0.61 9.81
N SER A 321 -8.41 1.47 10.18
CA SER A 321 -7.73 1.43 11.50
C SER A 321 -8.33 2.35 12.58
N GLY A 322 -9.43 3.05 12.29
CA GLY A 322 -9.95 4.11 13.17
C GLY A 322 -9.11 5.39 13.13
N GLY A 323 -9.50 6.40 13.91
CA GLY A 323 -8.89 7.74 13.91
C GLY A 323 -9.63 8.77 13.05
N THR A 324 -9.36 10.06 13.30
CA THR A 324 -9.98 11.18 12.58
C THR A 324 -9.09 11.62 11.42
N ALA A 325 -9.49 11.26 10.21
CA ALA A 325 -8.82 11.73 9.01
C ALA A 325 -9.06 13.23 8.79
N THR A 326 -8.05 13.91 8.23
CA THR A 326 -8.11 15.33 7.85
C THR A 326 -8.01 15.45 6.34
N PHE A 327 -8.83 16.31 5.73
CA PHE A 327 -8.73 16.62 4.30
C PHE A 327 -7.71 17.74 4.07
N THR A 328 -6.92 17.59 3.02
CA THR A 328 -5.87 18.53 2.65
C THR A 328 -5.68 18.54 1.12
N ALA A 329 -4.88 19.47 0.62
CA ALA A 329 -4.52 19.63 -0.78
C ALA A 329 -3.07 20.14 -0.85
N ASP A 330 -2.39 19.88 -1.96
CA ASP A 330 -1.03 20.42 -2.17
C ASP A 330 -1.09 21.83 -2.79
N GLU A 331 -2.22 22.18 -3.40
CA GLU A 331 -2.49 23.50 -3.92
C GLU A 331 -2.62 24.53 -2.78
N THR A 332 -2.05 25.72 -3.01
CA THR A 332 -2.03 26.82 -2.04
C THR A 332 -2.52 28.12 -2.68
N GLY A 333 -2.94 29.09 -1.86
CA GLY A 333 -3.47 30.36 -2.37
C GLY A 333 -4.78 30.16 -3.15
N LEU A 334 -5.61 29.21 -2.74
CA LEU A 334 -6.82 28.78 -3.43
C LEU A 334 -7.80 29.94 -3.63
N ALA A 335 -8.01 30.76 -2.58
CA ALA A 335 -8.90 31.91 -2.66
C ALA A 335 -8.44 32.93 -3.71
N ALA A 336 -7.14 33.24 -3.78
CA ALA A 336 -6.59 34.16 -4.78
C ALA A 336 -6.70 33.57 -6.20
N THR A 337 -6.46 32.27 -6.34
CA THR A 337 -6.58 31.54 -7.61
C THR A 337 -8.00 31.62 -8.16
N ILE A 338 -9.01 31.34 -7.34
CA ILE A 338 -10.42 31.42 -7.75
C ILE A 338 -10.80 32.85 -8.15
N GLN A 339 -10.32 33.86 -7.42
CA GLN A 339 -10.61 35.26 -7.75
C GLN A 339 -10.01 35.68 -9.09
N ALA A 340 -8.82 35.17 -9.42
CA ALA A 340 -8.11 35.46 -10.66
C ALA A 340 -8.65 34.72 -11.90
N LEU A 341 -9.55 33.74 -11.73
CA LEU A 341 -10.17 33.06 -12.85
C LEU A 341 -10.96 34.05 -13.73
N ALA A 342 -10.76 33.94 -15.05
CA ALA A 342 -11.65 34.54 -16.02
C ALA A 342 -13.04 33.88 -15.94
N GLU A 343 -14.07 34.56 -16.45
CA GLU A 343 -15.39 33.94 -16.63
C GLU A 343 -15.29 32.70 -17.52
N ASN A 344 -16.00 31.63 -17.15
CA ASN A 344 -15.88 30.29 -17.72
C ASN A 344 -14.49 29.64 -17.56
N GLY A 345 -13.57 30.28 -16.84
CA GLY A 345 -12.27 29.71 -16.48
C GLY A 345 -12.41 28.68 -15.37
N SER A 346 -11.45 27.76 -15.29
CA SER A 346 -11.45 26.71 -14.28
C SER A 346 -10.07 26.49 -13.66
N THR A 347 -10.06 25.96 -12.44
CA THR A 347 -8.87 25.41 -11.77
C THR A 347 -9.18 24.03 -11.19
N THR A 348 -8.17 23.23 -10.91
CA THR A 348 -8.33 21.91 -10.29
C THR A 348 -7.65 21.90 -8.92
N VAL A 349 -8.34 21.36 -7.92
CA VAL A 349 -7.79 21.14 -6.58
C VAL A 349 -7.76 19.64 -6.30
N ASN A 350 -6.59 19.13 -5.94
CA ASN A 350 -6.39 17.71 -5.68
C ASN A 350 -6.52 17.42 -4.18
N ILE A 351 -7.73 17.10 -3.75
CA ILE A 351 -8.04 16.81 -2.34
C ILE A 351 -7.60 15.40 -2.00
N TYR A 352 -6.96 15.22 -0.85
CA TYR A 352 -6.64 13.91 -0.28
C TYR A 352 -6.83 13.91 1.23
N ALA A 353 -6.98 12.72 1.82
CA ALA A 353 -7.07 12.55 3.27
C ALA A 353 -5.73 12.11 3.87
N LYS A 354 -5.45 12.61 5.08
CA LYS A 354 -4.34 12.21 5.94
C LYS A 354 -4.84 11.70 7.29
N ASN A 355 -4.30 10.59 7.77
CA ASN A 355 -4.47 10.09 9.13
C ASN A 355 -3.10 9.63 9.64
N GLY A 356 -2.42 10.50 10.40
CA GLY A 356 -1.02 10.29 10.75
C GLY A 356 -0.13 10.24 9.50
N ALA A 357 0.58 9.12 9.32
CA ALA A 357 1.45 8.89 8.18
C ALA A 357 0.74 8.27 6.96
N ASP A 358 -0.51 7.83 7.11
CA ASP A 358 -1.29 7.30 5.98
C ASP A 358 -1.90 8.42 5.15
N VAL A 359 -1.85 8.24 3.83
CA VAL A 359 -2.28 9.23 2.83
C VAL A 359 -3.09 8.52 1.75
N SER A 360 -4.32 8.96 1.54
CA SER A 360 -5.19 8.41 0.50
C SER A 360 -4.68 8.73 -0.91
N ASP A 361 -5.33 8.17 -1.92
CA ASP A 361 -5.25 8.75 -3.27
C ASP A 361 -5.91 10.13 -3.31
N LYS A 362 -5.58 10.90 -4.34
CA LYS A 362 -6.12 12.24 -4.58
C LYS A 362 -7.40 12.15 -5.39
N VAL A 363 -8.37 12.99 -5.03
CA VAL A 363 -9.55 13.29 -5.82
C VAL A 363 -9.39 14.68 -6.42
N ALA A 364 -9.35 14.74 -7.74
CA ALA A 364 -9.32 15.99 -8.48
C ALA A 364 -10.73 16.59 -8.57
N VAL A 365 -10.91 17.81 -8.04
CA VAL A 365 -12.15 18.57 -8.14
C VAL A 365 -11.91 19.80 -9.01
N SER A 366 -12.64 19.90 -10.13
CA SER A 366 -12.65 21.07 -10.99
C SER A 366 -13.56 22.16 -10.41
N LEU A 367 -13.04 23.38 -10.29
CA LEU A 367 -13.77 24.57 -9.87
C LEU A 367 -13.91 25.49 -11.06
N ILE A 368 -15.13 25.75 -11.52
CA ILE A 368 -15.43 26.51 -12.73
C ILE A 368 -16.12 27.81 -12.32
N LYS A 369 -15.57 28.96 -12.73
CA LYS A 369 -16.18 30.26 -12.45
C LYS A 369 -17.25 30.58 -13.49
N GLU A 370 -18.49 30.66 -13.06
CA GLU A 370 -19.61 31.03 -13.93
C GLU A 370 -19.53 32.51 -14.35
N PRO A 371 -20.08 32.88 -15.51
CA PRO A 371 -20.08 34.27 -15.98
C PRO A 371 -21.03 35.15 -15.15
N THR A 372 -20.66 36.43 -14.99
CA THR A 372 -21.40 37.41 -14.20
C THR A 372 -22.21 38.34 -15.10
N THR A 373 -23.37 37.86 -15.57
CA THR A 373 -24.16 38.57 -16.60
C THR A 373 -25.40 39.28 -16.05
N LEU A 374 -25.74 40.42 -16.65
CA LEU A 374 -27.05 41.07 -16.54
C LEU A 374 -27.65 41.18 -17.94
N THR A 375 -28.76 40.51 -18.19
CA THR A 375 -29.38 40.45 -19.53
C THR A 375 -30.90 40.47 -19.44
N PHE A 376 -31.56 40.83 -20.54
CA PHE A 376 -32.98 40.54 -20.70
C PHE A 376 -33.15 39.03 -20.95
N GLY A 377 -34.08 38.41 -20.21
CA GLY A 377 -34.59 37.09 -20.54
C GLY A 377 -35.69 37.22 -21.60
N THR A 378 -36.93 36.94 -21.21
CA THR A 378 -38.10 37.19 -22.07
C THR A 378 -38.35 38.68 -22.28
N LEU A 379 -38.65 39.06 -23.52
CA LEU A 379 -39.10 40.40 -23.90
C LEU A 379 -40.24 40.26 -24.93
N SER A 380 -41.41 40.83 -24.65
CA SER A 380 -42.54 40.83 -25.60
C SER A 380 -42.16 41.49 -26.92
N ALA A 381 -42.37 40.76 -28.04
CA ALA A 381 -42.07 41.25 -29.38
C ALA A 381 -43.15 42.19 -29.92
N ASP A 382 -44.42 41.78 -29.88
CA ASP A 382 -45.56 42.55 -30.40
C ASP A 382 -46.65 42.71 -29.33
N VAL A 383 -47.04 43.95 -29.05
CA VAL A 383 -48.18 44.28 -28.16
C VAL A 383 -49.11 45.25 -28.87
N GLY A 384 -50.36 44.84 -29.05
CA GLY A 384 -51.39 45.66 -29.69
C GLY A 384 -52.29 46.39 -28.69
N PHE A 385 -52.90 47.49 -29.13
CA PHE A 385 -53.93 48.24 -28.37
C PHE A 385 -55.35 48.02 -28.92
N GLY A 386 -55.50 47.10 -29.87
CA GLY A 386 -56.78 46.74 -30.49
C GLY A 386 -57.31 47.79 -31.46
N SER A 387 -58.51 47.55 -31.98
CA SER A 387 -59.22 48.48 -32.86
C SER A 387 -60.17 49.35 -32.04
N THR A 388 -60.07 50.66 -32.21
CA THR A 388 -60.92 51.65 -31.55
C THR A 388 -61.40 52.69 -32.55
N THR A 389 -62.55 53.30 -32.30
CA THR A 389 -63.02 54.47 -33.06
C THR A 389 -62.16 55.68 -32.72
N VAL A 390 -61.88 56.55 -33.71
CA VAL A 390 -61.15 57.81 -33.48
C VAL A 390 -61.82 58.59 -32.34
N PRO A 391 -61.11 58.85 -31.23
CA PRO A 391 -61.74 59.40 -30.05
C PRO A 391 -62.04 60.89 -30.23
N SER A 392 -63.18 61.34 -29.69
CA SER A 392 -63.60 62.76 -29.73
C SER A 392 -63.00 63.60 -28.58
N LYS A 393 -62.33 62.95 -27.62
CA LYS A 393 -61.59 63.53 -26.49
C LYS A 393 -60.38 62.65 -26.15
N GLU A 394 -59.45 63.18 -25.37
CA GLU A 394 -58.30 62.40 -24.90
C GLU A 394 -58.73 61.10 -24.23
N THR A 395 -58.12 59.99 -24.63
CA THR A 395 -58.48 58.64 -24.20
C THR A 395 -57.23 57.78 -24.01
N VAL A 396 -57.11 57.19 -22.83
CA VAL A 396 -56.07 56.20 -22.51
C VAL A 396 -56.60 54.80 -22.76
N ILE A 397 -55.85 54.02 -23.55
CA ILE A 397 -56.23 52.68 -24.02
C ILE A 397 -55.24 51.66 -23.45
N SER A 398 -55.77 50.60 -22.86
CA SER A 398 -54.99 49.47 -22.34
C SER A 398 -54.50 48.56 -23.47
N PRO A 399 -53.34 47.91 -23.31
CA PRO A 399 -52.90 46.89 -24.25
C PRO A 399 -53.84 45.68 -24.24
N THR A 400 -53.95 45.01 -25.39
CA THR A 400 -54.78 43.81 -25.59
C THR A 400 -54.12 42.53 -25.08
N SER A 401 -52.82 42.58 -24.82
CA SER A 401 -52.03 41.51 -24.21
C SER A 401 -51.08 42.09 -23.18
N ASN A 402 -50.74 41.30 -22.16
CA ASN A 402 -49.77 41.72 -21.16
C ASN A 402 -48.37 41.79 -21.76
N PHE A 403 -47.61 42.81 -21.35
CA PHE A 403 -46.17 42.82 -21.57
C PHE A 403 -45.50 41.77 -20.67
N ASP A 404 -44.50 41.09 -21.21
CA ASP A 404 -43.67 40.12 -20.50
C ASP A 404 -42.21 40.53 -20.65
N ILE A 405 -41.64 41.00 -19.54
CA ILE A 405 -40.28 41.51 -19.47
C ILE A 405 -39.63 40.85 -18.28
N ASN A 406 -38.54 40.12 -18.53
CA ASN A 406 -37.78 39.43 -17.51
C ASN A 406 -36.32 39.89 -17.53
N VAL A 407 -35.73 40.02 -16.35
CA VAL A 407 -34.31 40.27 -16.16
C VAL A 407 -33.65 39.00 -15.65
N ALA A 408 -32.64 38.51 -16.36
CA ALA A 408 -31.77 37.45 -15.93
C ALA A 408 -30.49 38.05 -15.34
N ASP A 409 -30.24 37.82 -14.06
CA ASP A 409 -29.12 38.39 -13.31
C ASP A 409 -28.31 37.28 -12.62
N ALA A 410 -27.08 37.05 -13.08
CA ALA A 410 -26.12 36.08 -12.54
C ALA A 410 -25.01 36.75 -11.72
N ARG A 411 -25.12 38.05 -11.44
CA ARG A 411 -24.17 38.79 -10.60
C ARG A 411 -24.41 38.47 -9.12
N ALA A 412 -23.56 39.03 -8.25
CA ALA A 412 -23.65 38.81 -6.81
C ALA A 412 -24.93 39.41 -6.21
N THR A 413 -25.45 38.77 -5.17
CA THR A 413 -26.57 39.23 -4.36
C THR A 413 -26.36 40.67 -3.89
N GLY A 414 -27.40 41.49 -4.01
CA GLY A 414 -27.34 42.93 -3.73
C GLY A 414 -27.02 43.80 -4.95
N SER A 415 -26.63 43.22 -6.08
CA SER A 415 -26.44 43.97 -7.34
C SER A 415 -27.76 44.59 -7.79
N LYS A 416 -27.76 45.89 -8.08
CA LYS A 416 -28.95 46.60 -8.56
C LYS A 416 -29.06 46.54 -10.07
N TRP A 417 -30.28 46.67 -10.56
CA TRP A 417 -30.55 46.82 -11.98
C TRP A 417 -31.78 47.70 -12.22
N TYR A 418 -31.83 48.30 -13.41
CA TYR A 418 -32.84 49.26 -13.83
C TYR A 418 -33.26 48.97 -15.27
N VAL A 419 -34.56 48.97 -15.52
CA VAL A 419 -35.15 48.77 -16.85
C VAL A 419 -35.80 50.06 -17.29
N TYR A 420 -35.30 50.61 -18.39
CA TYR A 420 -35.84 51.78 -19.05
C TYR A 420 -36.52 51.41 -20.36
N ALA A 421 -37.57 52.14 -20.70
CA ALA A 421 -38.25 52.05 -21.98
C ALA A 421 -38.31 53.42 -22.67
N THR A 422 -38.17 53.43 -23.98
CA THR A 422 -38.39 54.60 -24.84
C THR A 422 -39.18 54.17 -26.07
N ALA A 423 -40.23 54.89 -26.43
CA ALA A 423 -41.03 54.61 -27.61
C ALA A 423 -40.71 55.58 -28.76
N THR A 424 -40.79 55.10 -29.99
CA THR A 424 -40.89 55.98 -31.16
C THR A 424 -42.31 56.54 -31.30
N PRO A 425 -42.51 57.67 -32.00
CA PRO A 425 -43.83 58.08 -32.42
C PRO A 425 -44.50 56.97 -33.24
N LEU A 426 -45.80 56.75 -33.01
CA LEU A 426 -46.59 55.79 -33.77
C LEU A 426 -47.00 56.42 -35.11
N THR A 427 -46.91 55.67 -36.20
CA THR A 427 -47.20 56.17 -37.55
C THR A 427 -48.01 55.17 -38.38
N THR A 428 -48.80 55.65 -39.35
CA THR A 428 -49.56 54.80 -40.28
C THR A 428 -48.73 54.16 -41.40
N GLY A 429 -47.40 54.30 -41.36
CA GLY A 429 -46.49 53.88 -42.41
C GLY A 429 -45.24 54.77 -42.47
N THR A 430 -44.51 54.73 -43.58
CA THR A 430 -43.30 55.54 -43.78
C THR A 430 -43.48 56.60 -44.89
N GLY A 431 -42.68 57.66 -44.88
CA GLY A 431 -42.66 58.69 -45.92
C GLY A 431 -43.70 59.81 -45.73
N THR A 432 -43.86 60.65 -46.76
CA THR A 432 -44.64 61.92 -46.68
C THR A 432 -46.16 61.74 -46.61
N ALA A 433 -46.66 60.54 -46.89
CA ALA A 433 -48.08 60.19 -46.77
C ALA A 433 -48.43 59.58 -45.39
N ALA A 434 -47.42 59.32 -44.54
CA ALA A 434 -47.65 58.76 -43.21
C ALA A 434 -48.24 59.81 -42.27
N HIS A 435 -49.22 59.40 -41.47
CA HIS A 435 -49.74 60.19 -40.39
C HIS A 435 -49.10 59.74 -39.08
N THR A 436 -48.51 60.67 -38.33
CA THR A 436 -48.11 60.43 -36.94
C THR A 436 -49.33 60.50 -36.05
N LEU A 437 -49.45 59.54 -35.13
CA LEU A 437 -50.49 59.53 -34.11
C LEU A 437 -50.41 60.81 -33.29
N LYS A 438 -51.53 61.51 -33.13
CA LYS A 438 -51.65 62.56 -32.10
C LYS A 438 -51.88 61.88 -30.76
N GLY A 439 -50.79 61.54 -30.10
CA GLY A 439 -50.81 60.76 -28.87
C GLY A 439 -49.42 60.31 -28.51
N ASN A 440 -49.33 59.52 -27.44
CA ASN A 440 -48.09 59.01 -26.91
C ASN A 440 -48.28 57.58 -26.41
N LEU A 441 -47.22 56.78 -26.43
CA LEU A 441 -47.11 55.71 -25.44
C LEU A 441 -46.72 56.35 -24.10
N ILE A 442 -47.40 55.92 -23.04
CA ILE A 442 -47.16 56.38 -21.67
C ILE A 442 -46.89 55.19 -20.76
N TYR A 443 -46.01 55.36 -19.78
CA TYR A 443 -45.90 54.46 -18.63
C TYR A 443 -46.76 55.01 -17.49
N LYS A 444 -47.64 54.18 -16.96
CA LYS A 444 -48.53 54.52 -15.86
C LYS A 444 -48.17 53.71 -14.62
N ASP A 445 -48.14 54.37 -13.47
CA ASP A 445 -48.03 53.76 -12.15
C ASP A 445 -49.06 54.41 -11.21
N GLY A 446 -50.26 53.81 -11.17
CA GLY A 446 -51.41 54.39 -10.46
C GLY A 446 -51.87 55.70 -11.11
N THR A 447 -51.75 56.82 -10.39
CA THR A 447 -52.10 58.15 -10.92
C THR A 447 -50.96 58.83 -11.66
N ASN A 448 -49.73 58.35 -11.50
CA ASN A 448 -48.56 58.94 -12.16
C ASN A 448 -48.48 58.45 -13.61
N GLN A 449 -48.29 59.37 -14.54
CA GLN A 449 -48.12 59.09 -15.96
C GLN A 449 -46.85 59.76 -16.47
N GLN A 450 -46.05 59.01 -17.21
CA GLN A 450 -44.80 59.49 -17.82
C GLN A 450 -44.82 59.17 -19.30
N ASN A 451 -44.43 60.14 -20.13
CA ASN A 451 -44.34 59.94 -21.56
C ASN A 451 -43.18 58.99 -21.88
N LEU A 452 -43.42 57.95 -22.68
CA LEU A 452 -42.38 57.09 -23.25
C LEU A 452 -41.94 57.57 -24.64
N THR A 453 -42.80 58.30 -25.34
CA THR A 453 -42.55 58.73 -26.72
C THR A 453 -41.39 59.72 -26.74
N ASN A 454 -40.28 59.32 -27.38
CA ASN A 454 -39.00 60.02 -27.43
C ASN A 454 -38.40 60.34 -26.05
N THR A 455 -38.84 59.66 -24.98
CA THR A 455 -38.42 59.94 -23.60
C THR A 455 -38.08 58.64 -22.89
N SER A 456 -36.85 58.53 -22.39
CA SER A 456 -36.43 57.37 -21.59
C SER A 456 -37.06 57.41 -20.20
N THR A 457 -37.84 56.38 -19.89
CA THR A 457 -38.57 56.28 -18.63
C THR A 457 -38.20 55.02 -17.88
N LEU A 458 -37.96 55.13 -16.57
CA LEU A 458 -37.75 53.98 -15.70
C LEU A 458 -39.08 53.23 -15.51
N VAL A 459 -39.13 51.99 -15.97
CA VAL A 459 -40.35 51.15 -15.92
C VAL A 459 -40.18 49.90 -15.06
N GLY A 460 -38.98 49.67 -14.55
CA GLY A 460 -38.68 48.58 -13.62
C GLY A 460 -37.35 48.79 -12.92
N SER A 461 -37.23 48.29 -11.70
CA SER A 461 -35.95 48.21 -11.01
C SER A 461 -35.98 47.04 -10.04
N GLY A 462 -34.80 46.56 -9.65
CA GLY A 462 -34.69 45.51 -8.67
C GLY A 462 -33.27 45.32 -8.17
N THR A 463 -33.15 44.35 -7.29
CA THR A 463 -31.89 43.95 -6.66
C THR A 463 -31.79 42.43 -6.78
N LYS A 464 -30.63 41.93 -7.20
CA LYS A 464 -30.33 40.51 -7.23
C LYS A 464 -30.53 39.90 -5.84
N VAL A 465 -31.37 38.86 -5.77
CA VAL A 465 -31.64 38.07 -4.56
C VAL A 465 -30.97 36.70 -4.69
N ALA A 466 -30.43 36.20 -3.58
CA ALA A 466 -29.82 34.88 -3.51
C ALA A 466 -30.78 33.79 -4.00
N GLY A 467 -30.26 32.85 -4.80
CA GLY A 467 -31.03 31.74 -5.36
C GLY A 467 -32.06 32.09 -6.44
N THR A 468 -32.16 33.35 -6.86
CA THR A 468 -33.11 33.78 -7.91
C THR A 468 -32.35 34.29 -9.13
N THR A 469 -32.44 33.60 -10.28
CA THR A 469 -31.78 34.02 -11.54
C THR A 469 -32.62 34.99 -12.35
N ASP A 470 -33.94 34.83 -12.30
CA ASP A 470 -34.88 35.52 -13.16
C ASP A 470 -35.87 36.37 -12.36
N THR A 471 -36.02 37.63 -12.74
CA THR A 471 -37.00 38.54 -12.15
C THR A 471 -37.93 39.12 -13.20
N LYS A 472 -39.22 38.80 -13.08
CA LYS A 472 -40.27 39.34 -13.93
C LYS A 472 -40.60 40.78 -13.54
N VAL A 473 -40.17 41.71 -14.38
CA VAL A 473 -40.37 43.17 -14.22
C VAL A 473 -41.84 43.53 -14.21
N THR A 474 -42.63 42.85 -15.05
CA THR A 474 -44.07 43.10 -15.22
C THR A 474 -44.95 42.36 -14.19
N SER A 475 -44.36 41.75 -13.16
CA SER A 475 -45.11 41.01 -12.14
C SER A 475 -46.14 41.86 -11.39
N SER A 476 -45.90 43.16 -11.28
CA SER A 476 -46.81 44.14 -10.67
C SER A 476 -47.68 44.89 -11.68
N TRP A 477 -47.55 44.62 -12.98
CA TRP A 477 -48.32 45.32 -14.00
C TRP A 477 -49.75 44.79 -14.04
N ASP A 478 -50.70 45.70 -14.19
CA ASP A 478 -52.14 45.43 -14.18
C ASP A 478 -52.92 46.49 -14.99
N SER A 479 -54.23 46.55 -14.83
CA SER A 479 -55.08 47.56 -15.52
C SER A 479 -54.78 49.02 -15.18
N SER A 480 -53.98 49.27 -14.14
CA SER A 480 -53.60 50.58 -13.62
C SER A 480 -52.09 50.86 -13.70
N LYS A 481 -51.27 49.83 -13.98
CA LYS A 481 -49.81 49.92 -14.04
C LYS A 481 -49.24 49.20 -15.26
N GLY A 482 -48.39 49.89 -16.02
CA GLY A 482 -47.78 49.35 -17.25
C GLY A 482 -47.73 50.38 -18.37
N ILE A 483 -47.58 49.90 -19.61
CA ILE A 483 -47.55 50.75 -20.81
C ILE A 483 -48.95 50.86 -21.42
N PHE A 484 -49.42 52.09 -21.64
CA PHE A 484 -50.72 52.42 -22.22
C PHE A 484 -50.55 53.32 -23.44
N LEU A 485 -51.58 53.36 -24.28
CA LEU A 485 -51.66 54.28 -25.41
C LEU A 485 -52.56 55.46 -25.04
N ASP A 486 -51.99 56.66 -25.00
CA ASP A 486 -52.71 57.90 -24.79
C ASP A 486 -52.99 58.60 -26.13
N VAL A 487 -54.26 58.80 -26.46
CA VAL A 487 -54.71 59.28 -27.78
C VAL A 487 -55.50 60.56 -27.65
N PHE A 488 -55.05 61.63 -28.32
CA PHE A 488 -55.74 62.91 -28.41
C PHE A 488 -56.78 62.92 -29.55
N PRO A 489 -57.79 63.83 -29.54
CA PRO A 489 -58.72 63.95 -30.65
C PRO A 489 -58.06 64.44 -31.95
N GLY A 490 -58.68 64.10 -33.09
CA GLY A 490 -58.22 64.53 -34.41
C GLY A 490 -57.08 63.72 -35.01
N VAL A 491 -57.01 62.43 -34.65
CA VAL A 491 -56.18 61.37 -35.25
C VAL A 491 -56.82 60.88 -36.56
N TYR A 492 -56.01 60.50 -37.55
CA TYR A 492 -56.48 59.90 -38.80
C TYR A 492 -56.82 58.42 -38.59
N ALA A 493 -57.88 57.92 -39.24
CA ALA A 493 -58.15 56.48 -39.24
C ALA A 493 -57.06 55.71 -39.99
N GLY A 494 -56.55 54.63 -39.39
CA GLY A 494 -55.50 53.79 -39.96
C GLY A 494 -54.83 52.91 -38.91
N ASP A 495 -53.95 52.02 -39.37
CA ASP A 495 -53.16 51.14 -38.51
C ASP A 495 -51.86 51.82 -38.11
N TYR A 496 -51.64 52.03 -36.82
CA TYR A 496 -50.46 52.71 -36.31
C TYR A 496 -49.45 51.73 -35.73
N THR A 497 -48.18 51.88 -36.10
CA THR A 497 -47.08 51.07 -35.59
C THR A 497 -45.94 51.95 -35.08
N GLY A 498 -45.20 51.43 -34.12
CA GLY A 498 -44.03 52.07 -33.51
C GLY A 498 -43.16 51.02 -32.82
N GLN A 499 -42.02 51.44 -32.27
CA GLN A 499 -41.09 50.56 -31.57
C GLN A 499 -40.91 51.03 -30.13
N VAL A 500 -40.84 50.07 -29.19
CA VAL A 500 -40.38 50.30 -27.81
C VAL A 500 -38.95 49.77 -27.71
N ASN A 501 -38.01 50.68 -27.45
CA ASN A 501 -36.62 50.37 -27.17
C ASN A 501 -36.43 50.16 -25.66
N TRP A 502 -35.81 49.05 -25.30
CA TRP A 502 -35.57 48.65 -23.92
C TRP A 502 -34.08 48.80 -23.58
N SER A 503 -33.78 49.33 -22.40
CA SER A 503 -32.42 49.43 -21.88
C SER A 503 -32.37 48.81 -20.48
N LEU A 504 -31.42 47.90 -20.26
CA LEU A 504 -31.12 47.31 -18.96
C LEU A 504 -29.78 47.85 -18.47
N GLN A 505 -29.76 48.39 -17.27
CA GLN A 505 -28.60 49.09 -16.71
C GLN A 505 -28.30 48.60 -15.29
N ASP A 506 -27.04 48.64 -14.90
CA ASP A 506 -26.54 48.31 -13.56
C ASP A 506 -26.45 49.53 -12.63
N THR A 507 -26.42 50.75 -13.19
CA THR A 507 -26.55 52.03 -12.49
C THR A 507 -27.74 52.83 -13.02
N PRO A 508 -28.41 53.68 -12.21
CA PRO A 508 -29.44 54.58 -12.73
C PRO A 508 -28.82 55.60 -13.71
N THR A 509 -29.57 56.02 -14.72
CA THR A 509 -29.27 57.27 -15.44
C THR A 509 -29.80 58.46 -14.65
N ASP A 510 -28.95 59.46 -14.44
CA ASP A 510 -29.32 60.80 -13.95
C ASP A 510 -30.25 61.53 -14.94
#